data_AF-A0A7C1IBB0-F1
#
_entry.id   AF-A0A7C1IBB0-F1
#
_cell.length_a   1.000
_cell.length_b   1.000
_cell.length_c   1.000
_cell.angle_alpha   90.00
_cell.angle_beta   90.00
_cell.angle_gamma   90.00
#
_symmetry.space_group_name_H-M   'P 1'
#
loop_
_entity.id
_entity.type
_entity.pdbx_description
1 polymer ?
#
loop_
_entity_poly.entity_id
_entity_poly.type
_entity_poly.pdbx_seq_one_letter_code
_entity_poly.pdbx_strand_id
1 'polypeptide(L)'
;PRAPSLKFVGKKVSLKWGLATSHNWVSAWLYKNFNPENVIRIMRKMGVTSYIDPVPSLIYGPSDISLEEMVGAFNTFTNSGIYVSPSYVTRIEDRYGNVISTFHPRETEAISEETAYLMLTLLRNVVDMTGQYMGEYYAGTANRLRHYYEFEGELAGKTGTTQNQSDGWYIGLAPRLTAGVWVGGEDRSVHFDLLGMGAGGNMALPIYGEFLKRVYADTTLRITQEDEFNKPNDFFVDLDCPDIAEAGSGGFDEF
;
A
#
# COMPACT_ATOMS: atom_id res chain seq x y z
N PRO A 1 -13.00 3.06 -18.15
CA PRO A 1 -11.88 2.25 -17.63
C PRO A 1 -12.23 0.75 -17.52
N ARG A 2 -11.24 -0.15 -17.69
CA ARG A 2 -11.43 -1.59 -17.47
C ARG A 2 -11.16 -1.95 -16.01
N ALA A 3 -11.98 -2.83 -15.44
CA ALA A 3 -11.78 -3.37 -14.11
C ALA A 3 -11.14 -4.77 -14.17
N PRO A 4 -10.41 -5.20 -13.11
CA PRO A 4 -9.83 -6.54 -13.04
C PRO A 4 -10.86 -7.67 -13.06
N SER A 5 -12.12 -7.39 -12.69
CA SER A 5 -13.22 -8.34 -12.64
C SER A 5 -14.54 -7.65 -12.95
N LEU A 6 -15.47 -8.35 -13.61
CA LEU A 6 -16.83 -7.88 -13.90
C LEU A 6 -17.88 -8.43 -12.90
N LYS A 7 -17.47 -9.26 -11.95
CA LYS A 7 -18.37 -9.96 -11.00
C LYS A 7 -19.15 -9.03 -10.05
N PHE A 8 -18.67 -7.80 -9.89
CA PHE A 8 -19.25 -6.79 -8.99
C PHE A 8 -19.89 -5.61 -9.74
N VAL A 9 -20.11 -5.72 -11.06
CA VAL A 9 -20.87 -4.74 -11.83
C VAL A 9 -22.26 -4.53 -11.20
N GLY A 10 -22.62 -3.27 -10.94
CA GLY A 10 -23.94 -2.90 -10.41
C GLY A 10 -24.14 -3.19 -8.91
N LYS A 11 -23.16 -3.80 -8.22
CA LYS A 11 -23.21 -4.05 -6.78
C LYS A 11 -22.66 -2.86 -6.01
N LYS A 12 -23.23 -2.56 -4.82
CA LYS A 12 -22.64 -1.59 -3.88
C LYS A 12 -21.50 -2.26 -3.13
N VAL A 13 -20.38 -1.57 -3.00
CA VAL A 13 -19.18 -2.06 -2.30
C VAL A 13 -18.60 -0.96 -1.42
N SER A 14 -17.94 -1.33 -0.33
CA SER A 14 -17.27 -0.40 0.58
C SER A 14 -15.98 0.17 -0.05
N LEU A 15 -15.53 1.34 0.40
CA LEU A 15 -14.20 1.86 0.02
C LEU A 15 -13.06 0.95 0.53
N LYS A 16 -13.28 0.33 1.70
CA LYS A 16 -12.42 -0.71 2.28
C LYS A 16 -12.20 -1.86 1.29
N TRP A 17 -13.29 -2.40 0.72
CA TRP A 17 -13.24 -3.42 -0.32
C TRP A 17 -12.56 -2.91 -1.61
N GLY A 18 -12.90 -1.69 -2.05
CA GLY A 18 -12.33 -1.10 -3.26
C GLY A 18 -10.81 -0.96 -3.20
N LEU A 19 -10.27 -0.54 -2.06
CA LEU A 19 -8.82 -0.45 -1.84
C LEU A 19 -8.17 -1.84 -1.74
N ALA A 20 -8.76 -2.74 -0.94
CA ALA A 20 -8.25 -4.09 -0.70
C ALA A 20 -8.10 -4.90 -2.00
N THR A 21 -9.13 -4.84 -2.86
CA THR A 21 -9.19 -5.54 -4.14
C THR A 21 -8.60 -4.75 -5.31
N SER A 22 -8.13 -3.52 -5.06
CA SER A 22 -7.57 -2.62 -6.08
C SER A 22 -8.51 -2.38 -7.27
N HIS A 23 -9.78 -2.12 -7.00
CA HIS A 23 -10.81 -2.08 -8.04
C HIS A 23 -10.86 -0.74 -8.79
N ASN A 24 -10.37 -0.73 -10.04
CA ASN A 24 -10.24 0.46 -10.89
C ASN A 24 -11.51 1.33 -11.04
N TRP A 25 -12.70 0.73 -10.98
CA TRP A 25 -13.96 1.48 -11.07
C TRP A 25 -14.29 2.26 -9.79
N VAL A 26 -14.05 1.66 -8.62
CA VAL A 26 -14.23 2.34 -7.34
C VAL A 26 -13.24 3.50 -7.24
N SER A 27 -11.98 3.28 -7.59
CA SER A 27 -10.94 4.32 -7.59
C SER A 27 -11.29 5.48 -8.54
N ALA A 28 -11.73 5.20 -9.78
CA ALA A 28 -12.13 6.26 -10.70
C ALA A 28 -13.40 7.00 -10.26
N TRP A 29 -14.37 6.29 -9.71
CA TRP A 29 -15.57 6.92 -9.15
C TRP A 29 -15.20 7.86 -8.01
N LEU A 30 -14.33 7.42 -7.08
CA LEU A 30 -13.84 8.25 -5.97
C LEU A 30 -13.07 9.46 -6.50
N TYR A 31 -12.08 9.24 -7.36
CA TYR A 31 -11.19 10.27 -7.89
C TYR A 31 -11.94 11.36 -8.68
N LYS A 32 -13.02 11.00 -9.38
CA LYS A 32 -13.90 11.96 -10.08
C LYS A 32 -14.45 13.06 -9.15
N ASN A 33 -14.57 12.79 -7.85
CA ASN A 33 -15.08 13.76 -6.88
C ASN A 33 -13.99 14.72 -6.35
N PHE A 34 -12.73 14.56 -6.78
CA PHE A 34 -11.61 15.36 -6.32
C PHE A 34 -10.89 16.06 -7.47
N ASN A 35 -10.28 17.20 -7.15
CA ASN A 35 -9.42 17.91 -8.08
C ASN A 35 -8.01 17.26 -8.11
N PRO A 36 -7.46 16.91 -9.30
CA PRO A 36 -6.15 16.28 -9.43
C PRO A 36 -4.99 17.03 -8.76
N GLU A 37 -4.96 18.35 -8.85
CA GLU A 37 -3.91 19.17 -8.25
C GLU A 37 -3.91 19.08 -6.72
N ASN A 38 -5.09 18.94 -6.09
CA ASN A 38 -5.18 18.74 -4.65
C ASN A 38 -4.55 17.40 -4.23
N VAL A 39 -4.75 16.35 -5.02
CA VAL A 39 -4.14 15.03 -4.77
C VAL A 39 -2.62 15.12 -4.91
N ILE A 40 -2.13 15.79 -5.97
CA ILE A 40 -0.70 16.02 -6.15
C ILE A 40 -0.10 16.79 -4.98
N ARG A 41 -0.78 17.82 -4.45
CA ARG A 41 -0.28 18.57 -3.27
C ARG A 41 -0.08 17.67 -2.05
N ILE A 42 -0.96 16.69 -1.82
CA ILE A 42 -0.77 15.70 -0.75
C ILE A 42 0.45 14.82 -1.05
N MET A 43 0.57 14.31 -2.28
CA MET A 43 1.73 13.51 -2.70
C MET A 43 3.05 14.27 -2.53
N ARG A 44 3.09 15.58 -2.80
CA ARG A 44 4.26 16.43 -2.56
C ARG A 44 4.64 16.53 -1.09
N LYS A 45 3.66 16.66 -0.19
CA LYS A 45 3.92 16.64 1.26
C LYS A 45 4.45 15.29 1.74
N MET A 46 4.05 14.21 1.07
CA MET A 46 4.55 12.85 1.31
C MET A 46 5.90 12.59 0.61
N GLY A 47 6.57 13.61 0.08
CA GLY A 47 7.94 13.48 -0.43
C GLY A 47 8.07 13.03 -1.88
N VAL A 48 6.98 12.92 -2.64
CA VAL A 48 7.08 12.65 -4.09
C VAL A 48 7.59 13.91 -4.78
N THR A 49 8.71 13.80 -5.49
CA THR A 49 9.40 14.89 -6.21
C THR A 49 9.33 14.74 -7.73
N SER A 50 9.17 13.51 -8.23
CA SER A 50 8.96 13.17 -9.64
C SER A 50 7.81 13.95 -10.26
N TYR A 51 7.89 14.24 -11.56
CA TYR A 51 6.85 14.98 -12.26
C TYR A 51 5.53 14.20 -12.30
N ILE A 52 4.40 14.89 -12.11
CA ILE A 52 3.07 14.28 -12.11
C ILE A 52 2.13 15.19 -12.89
N ASP A 53 1.48 14.63 -13.91
CA ASP A 53 0.45 15.30 -14.68
C ASP A 53 -0.89 15.33 -13.91
N PRO A 54 -1.54 16.50 -13.76
CA PRO A 54 -2.85 16.63 -13.12
C PRO A 54 -3.99 16.20 -14.04
N VAL A 55 -3.97 14.94 -14.49
CA VAL A 55 -4.93 14.40 -15.45
C VAL A 55 -5.89 13.39 -14.81
N PRO A 56 -7.10 13.18 -15.36
CA PRO A 56 -8.04 12.18 -14.85
C PRO A 56 -7.47 10.76 -14.75
N SER A 57 -6.49 10.41 -15.59
CA SER A 57 -5.82 9.11 -15.57
C SER A 57 -4.82 8.94 -14.43
N LEU A 58 -4.50 9.98 -13.65
CA LEU A 58 -3.56 9.92 -12.53
C LEU A 58 -3.90 8.81 -11.53
N ILE A 59 -5.20 8.51 -11.35
CA ILE A 59 -5.68 7.43 -10.49
C ILE A 59 -5.16 6.03 -10.86
N TYR A 60 -4.64 5.86 -12.08
CA TYR A 60 -4.07 4.61 -12.57
C TYR A 60 -2.54 4.57 -12.54
N GLY A 61 -1.89 5.59 -11.97
CA GLY A 61 -0.43 5.67 -11.85
C GLY A 61 0.33 5.76 -13.18
N PRO A 62 0.00 6.71 -14.08
CA PRO A 62 0.71 6.88 -15.35
C PRO A 62 2.10 7.52 -15.19
N SER A 63 2.41 8.06 -14.01
CA SER A 63 3.67 8.76 -13.72
C SER A 63 4.75 7.79 -13.30
N ASP A 64 5.95 7.96 -13.87
CA ASP A 64 7.14 7.25 -13.43
C ASP A 64 7.63 7.89 -12.11
N ILE A 65 7.69 7.10 -11.05
CA ILE A 65 8.13 7.50 -9.70
C ILE A 65 9.15 6.46 -9.24
N SER A 66 10.22 6.92 -8.59
CA SER A 66 11.25 6.01 -8.10
C SER A 66 10.76 5.16 -6.93
N LEU A 67 11.37 3.98 -6.75
CA LEU A 67 11.08 3.12 -5.61
C LEU A 67 11.40 3.80 -4.27
N GLU A 68 12.46 4.62 -4.22
CA GLU A 68 12.83 5.43 -3.06
C GLU A 68 11.71 6.40 -2.67
N GLU A 69 11.15 7.14 -3.64
CA GLU A 69 10.05 8.06 -3.39
C GLU A 69 8.78 7.33 -2.94
N MET A 70 8.46 6.18 -3.53
CA MET A 70 7.29 5.38 -3.13
C MET A 70 7.42 4.85 -1.71
N VAL A 71 8.59 4.31 -1.35
CA VAL A 71 8.88 3.83 0.01
C VAL A 71 8.84 4.98 1.01
N GLY A 72 9.45 6.11 0.69
CA GLY A 72 9.40 7.32 1.52
C GLY A 72 7.98 7.84 1.72
N ALA A 73 7.17 7.87 0.65
CA ALA A 73 5.79 8.32 0.73
C ALA A 73 4.94 7.41 1.61
N PHE A 74 5.04 6.08 1.44
CA PHE A 74 4.28 5.13 2.25
C PHE A 74 4.71 5.09 3.73
N ASN A 75 5.97 5.41 4.03
CA ASN A 75 6.47 5.53 5.41
C ASN A 75 5.66 6.55 6.23
N THR A 76 5.15 7.61 5.58
CA THR A 76 4.24 8.60 6.18
C THR A 76 3.10 7.95 6.96
N PHE A 77 2.53 6.84 6.47
CA PHE A 77 1.42 6.17 7.12
C PHE A 77 1.84 5.49 8.43
N THR A 78 2.98 4.79 8.43
CA THR A 78 3.53 4.13 9.62
C THR A 78 4.11 5.12 10.63
N ASN A 79 4.45 6.33 10.18
CA ASN A 79 5.03 7.38 11.00
C ASN A 79 4.01 8.49 11.33
N SER A 80 2.78 8.09 11.68
CA SER A 80 1.77 9.01 12.25
C SER A 80 1.45 10.23 11.38
N GLY A 81 1.58 10.11 10.05
CA GLY A 81 1.30 11.20 9.11
C GLY A 81 2.49 12.11 8.80
N ILE A 82 3.67 11.84 9.39
CA ILE A 82 4.91 12.60 9.18
C ILE A 82 5.77 11.88 8.14
N TYR A 83 5.99 12.54 7.00
CA TYR A 83 6.99 12.11 6.03
C TYR A 83 8.39 12.37 6.57
N VAL A 84 9.28 11.37 6.47
CA VAL A 84 10.70 11.46 6.82
C VAL A 84 11.51 11.16 5.57
N SER A 85 12.35 12.09 5.14
CA SER A 85 13.15 11.90 3.94
C SER A 85 14.18 10.77 4.12
N PRO A 86 14.36 9.87 3.14
CA PRO A 86 15.42 8.87 3.17
C PRO A 86 16.80 9.49 3.45
N SER A 87 17.59 8.83 4.30
CA SER A 87 18.95 9.26 4.64
C SER A 87 19.89 8.06 4.66
N TYR A 88 21.00 8.17 3.92
CA TYR A 88 21.99 7.11 3.77
C TYR A 88 23.28 7.37 4.56
N VAL A 89 23.56 8.63 4.86
CA VAL A 89 24.75 9.06 5.59
C VAL A 89 24.28 9.86 6.79
N THR A 90 24.64 9.44 8.00
CA THR A 90 24.25 10.12 9.24
C THR A 90 25.37 11.00 9.79
N ARG A 91 26.63 10.62 9.56
CA ARG A 91 27.81 11.32 10.08
C ARG A 91 29.05 11.04 9.23
N ILE A 92 29.92 12.04 9.07
CA ILE A 92 31.24 11.93 8.46
C ILE A 92 32.28 12.35 9.50
N GLU A 93 33.30 11.53 9.70
CA GLU A 93 34.39 11.75 10.66
C GLU A 93 35.75 11.67 9.97
N ASP A 94 36.74 12.39 10.51
CA ASP A 94 38.14 12.20 10.12
C ASP A 94 38.75 10.94 10.76
N ARG A 95 40.00 10.63 10.40
CA ARG A 95 40.75 9.47 10.93
C ARG A 95 41.00 9.51 12.45
N TYR A 96 40.82 10.65 13.08
CA TYR A 96 41.01 10.88 14.51
C TYR A 96 39.67 10.85 15.28
N GLY A 97 38.55 10.63 14.58
CA GLY A 97 37.21 10.60 15.17
C GLY A 97 36.58 12.00 15.33
N ASN A 98 37.13 13.05 14.72
CA ASN A 98 36.51 14.37 14.74
C ASN A 98 35.36 14.42 13.73
N VAL A 99 34.18 14.84 14.18
CA VAL A 99 33.00 14.99 13.33
C VAL A 99 33.19 16.16 12.37
N ILE A 100 33.17 15.86 11.07
CA ILE A 100 33.20 16.85 9.98
C ILE A 100 31.78 17.32 9.66
N SER A 101 30.82 16.39 9.64
CA SER A 101 29.43 16.69 9.31
C SER A 101 28.47 15.67 9.90
N THR A 102 27.27 16.12 10.23
CA THR A 102 26.14 15.31 10.68
C THR A 102 24.93 15.66 9.81
N PHE A 103 24.17 14.64 9.42
CA PHE A 103 23.01 14.80 8.55
C PHE A 103 21.76 14.30 9.27
N HIS A 104 20.70 15.10 9.21
CA HIS A 104 19.40 14.76 9.76
C HIS A 104 18.37 14.69 8.63
N PRO A 105 17.46 13.71 8.64
CA PRO A 105 16.39 13.65 7.66
C PRO A 105 15.48 14.87 7.80
N ARG A 106 14.87 15.30 6.69
CA ARG A 106 13.84 16.32 6.69
C ARG A 106 12.51 15.67 7.02
N GLU A 107 11.78 16.31 7.93
CA GLU A 107 10.45 15.87 8.34
C GLU A 107 9.40 16.83 7.79
N THR A 108 8.24 16.30 7.39
CA THR A 108 7.12 17.11 6.92
C THR A 108 5.82 16.47 7.38
N GLU A 109 5.01 17.22 8.12
CA GLU A 109 3.66 16.81 8.47
C GLU A 109 2.79 16.81 7.20
N ALA A 110 2.47 15.62 6.70
CA ALA A 110 1.81 15.45 5.43
C ALA A 110 0.29 15.34 5.58
N ILE A 111 -0.14 14.52 6.53
CA ILE A 111 -1.54 14.23 6.89
C ILE A 111 -1.66 14.09 8.41
N SER A 112 -2.88 14.16 8.94
CA SER A 112 -3.09 13.97 10.39
C SER A 112 -2.81 12.54 10.82
N GLU A 113 -2.53 12.35 12.11
CA GLU A 113 -2.30 11.04 12.72
C GLU A 113 -3.50 10.10 12.50
N GLU A 114 -4.72 10.60 12.68
CA GLU A 114 -5.96 9.84 12.47
C GLU A 114 -6.14 9.44 11.01
N THR A 115 -5.79 10.35 10.08
CA THR A 115 -5.87 10.06 8.64
C THR A 115 -4.84 8.99 8.25
N ALA A 116 -3.64 9.05 8.81
CA ALA A 116 -2.59 8.06 8.59
C ALA A 116 -3.00 6.68 9.12
N TYR A 117 -3.51 6.61 10.35
CA TYR A 117 -3.96 5.36 10.96
C TYR A 117 -5.22 4.78 10.27
N LEU A 118 -6.14 5.63 9.84
CA LEU A 118 -7.27 5.22 9.00
C LEU A 118 -6.77 4.59 7.69
N MET A 119 -5.82 5.23 7.01
CA MET A 119 -5.24 4.68 5.78
C MET A 119 -4.50 3.35 6.03
N LEU A 120 -3.73 3.24 7.12
CA LEU A 120 -3.12 1.97 7.53
C LEU A 120 -4.18 0.88 7.71
N THR A 121 -5.27 1.18 8.40
CA THR A 121 -6.38 0.23 8.63
C THR A 121 -6.99 -0.23 7.31
N LEU A 122 -7.18 0.68 6.35
CA LEU A 122 -7.66 0.31 5.01
C LEU A 122 -6.61 -0.51 4.22
N LEU A 123 -5.33 -0.19 4.34
CA LEU A 123 -4.24 -0.92 3.66
C LEU A 123 -3.99 -2.31 4.28
N ARG A 124 -4.26 -2.52 5.57
CA ARG A 124 -4.26 -3.86 6.21
C ARG A 124 -5.22 -4.80 5.51
N ASN A 125 -6.38 -4.30 5.07
CA ASN A 125 -7.35 -5.11 4.34
C ASN A 125 -6.83 -5.60 2.97
N VAL A 126 -5.80 -4.97 2.38
CA VAL A 126 -5.14 -5.51 1.18
C VAL A 126 -4.48 -6.87 1.48
N VAL A 127 -4.05 -7.08 2.72
CA VAL A 127 -3.45 -8.31 3.24
C VAL A 127 -4.50 -9.22 3.88
N ASP A 128 -5.33 -8.68 4.75
CA ASP A 128 -6.18 -9.46 5.65
C ASP A 128 -7.53 -9.86 5.04
N MET A 129 -8.06 -9.05 4.11
CA MET A 129 -9.45 -9.21 3.67
C MET A 129 -9.65 -10.51 2.91
N THR A 130 -10.62 -11.29 3.35
CA THR A 130 -11.24 -12.38 2.59
C THR A 130 -12.73 -12.38 2.90
N GLY A 131 -13.56 -12.86 1.99
CA GLY A 131 -14.98 -12.94 2.24
C GLY A 131 -15.79 -13.34 1.02
N GLN A 132 -17.09 -13.31 1.18
CA GLN A 132 -18.05 -13.54 0.11
C GLN A 132 -19.13 -12.48 0.17
N TYR A 133 -19.49 -11.90 -0.97
CA TYR A 133 -20.56 -10.92 -1.06
C TYR A 133 -21.45 -11.20 -2.27
N MET A 134 -22.75 -11.37 -2.02
CA MET A 134 -23.74 -11.77 -3.02
C MET A 134 -23.28 -12.98 -3.85
N GLY A 135 -22.83 -14.03 -3.16
CA GLY A 135 -22.35 -15.28 -3.77
C GLY A 135 -20.93 -15.22 -4.36
N GLU A 136 -20.29 -14.06 -4.43
CA GLU A 136 -18.96 -13.91 -5.04
C GLU A 136 -17.87 -13.83 -3.99
N TYR A 137 -16.91 -14.76 -4.04
CA TYR A 137 -15.71 -14.71 -3.20
C TYR A 137 -14.81 -13.53 -3.61
N TYR A 138 -14.23 -12.87 -2.61
CA TYR A 138 -13.21 -11.86 -2.78
C TYR A 138 -12.09 -12.01 -1.75
N ALA A 139 -10.90 -11.53 -2.12
CA ALA A 139 -9.76 -11.44 -1.23
C ALA A 139 -8.95 -10.18 -1.54
N GLY A 140 -8.24 -9.68 -0.54
CA GLY A 140 -7.24 -8.64 -0.69
C GLY A 140 -6.13 -9.08 -1.65
N THR A 141 -5.63 -8.13 -2.44
CA THR A 141 -4.64 -8.44 -3.50
C THR A 141 -3.29 -8.97 -2.97
N ALA A 142 -3.02 -8.83 -1.67
CA ALA A 142 -1.81 -9.34 -1.00
C ALA A 142 -2.10 -10.46 0.02
N ASN A 143 -3.29 -11.08 -0.01
CA ASN A 143 -3.68 -12.10 0.97
C ASN A 143 -2.75 -13.33 1.01
N ARG A 144 -1.92 -13.54 -0.01
CA ARG A 144 -0.83 -14.52 -0.03
C ARG A 144 0.11 -14.41 1.18
N LEU A 145 0.30 -13.22 1.74
CA LEU A 145 1.09 -13.05 2.96
C LEU A 145 0.50 -13.79 4.17
N ARG A 146 -0.82 -13.99 4.22
CA ARG A 146 -1.48 -14.77 5.27
C ARG A 146 -1.45 -16.26 4.97
N HIS A 147 -1.99 -16.69 3.84
CA HIS A 147 -2.22 -18.12 3.61
C HIS A 147 -0.99 -18.91 3.11
N TYR A 148 0.05 -18.24 2.59
CA TYR A 148 1.25 -18.91 2.07
C TYR A 148 2.49 -18.64 2.92
N TYR A 149 2.68 -17.39 3.35
CA TYR A 149 3.80 -17.02 4.21
C TYR A 149 3.50 -17.15 5.70
N GLU A 150 2.23 -17.35 6.07
CA GLU A 150 1.79 -17.59 7.45
C GLU A 150 2.20 -16.45 8.40
N PHE A 151 2.24 -15.21 7.89
CA PHE A 151 2.46 -14.06 8.76
C PHE A 151 1.18 -13.78 9.53
N GLU A 152 1.29 -13.70 10.85
CA GLU A 152 0.20 -13.41 11.78
C GLU A 152 0.22 -11.95 12.27
N GLY A 153 1.41 -11.31 12.20
CA GLY A 153 1.59 -9.93 12.65
C GLY A 153 0.87 -8.87 11.83
N GLU A 154 0.82 -7.65 12.36
CA GLU A 154 0.21 -6.52 11.67
C GLU A 154 0.98 -6.19 10.38
N LEU A 155 0.29 -6.28 9.25
CA LEU A 155 0.85 -5.95 7.93
C LEU A 155 -0.16 -5.14 7.14
N ALA A 156 0.33 -4.08 6.52
CA ALA A 156 -0.39 -3.30 5.54
C ALA A 156 0.42 -3.27 4.24
N GLY A 157 -0.21 -2.92 3.14
CA GLY A 157 0.52 -2.69 1.91
C GLY A 157 -0.36 -2.46 0.71
N LYS A 158 0.26 -2.26 -0.45
CA LYS A 158 -0.45 -2.08 -1.71
C LYS A 158 0.29 -2.75 -2.85
N THR A 159 -0.44 -3.59 -3.59
CA THR A 159 -0.01 -4.10 -4.89
C THR A 159 -0.17 -3.02 -5.97
N GLY A 160 0.79 -2.96 -6.90
CA GLY A 160 0.69 -2.16 -8.12
C GLY A 160 0.94 -3.06 -9.33
N THR A 161 0.21 -2.82 -10.42
CA THR A 161 0.36 -3.55 -11.68
C THR A 161 0.10 -2.57 -12.80
N THR A 162 1.11 -2.32 -13.62
CA THR A 162 0.95 -1.41 -14.77
C THR A 162 0.20 -2.11 -15.91
N GLN A 163 -0.26 -1.31 -16.87
CA GLN A 163 -0.87 -1.82 -18.08
C GLN A 163 0.10 -2.78 -18.80
N ASN A 164 -0.44 -3.82 -19.44
CA ASN A 164 0.33 -4.90 -20.07
C ASN A 164 1.25 -5.69 -19.13
N GLN A 165 1.11 -5.51 -17.80
CA GLN A 165 1.91 -6.25 -16.82
C GLN A 165 3.44 -6.04 -16.99
N SER A 166 3.85 -4.88 -17.50
CA SER A 166 5.26 -4.53 -17.67
C SER A 166 5.97 -4.29 -16.34
N ASP A 167 5.24 -3.81 -15.33
CA ASP A 167 5.76 -3.53 -14.01
C ASP A 167 4.88 -4.15 -12.91
N GLY A 168 5.53 -4.91 -12.03
CA GLY A 168 4.96 -5.41 -10.79
C GLY A 168 5.51 -4.64 -9.61
N TRP A 169 4.61 -4.09 -8.79
CA TRP A 169 4.97 -3.37 -7.57
C TRP A 169 4.33 -4.00 -6.34
N TYR A 170 5.05 -3.95 -5.22
CA TYR A 170 4.46 -4.12 -3.90
C TYR A 170 5.17 -3.21 -2.90
N ILE A 171 4.41 -2.37 -2.23
CA ILE A 171 4.89 -1.60 -1.07
C ILE A 171 4.24 -2.19 0.17
N GLY A 172 5.06 -2.71 1.07
CA GLY A 172 4.63 -3.32 2.32
C GLY A 172 5.03 -2.49 3.53
N LEU A 173 4.17 -2.54 4.53
CA LEU A 173 4.26 -1.81 5.79
C LEU A 173 4.13 -2.84 6.92
N ALA A 174 5.20 -3.00 7.68
CA ALA A 174 5.17 -3.50 9.04
C ALA A 174 5.34 -2.31 9.99
N PRO A 175 4.95 -2.40 11.28
CA PRO A 175 4.94 -1.24 12.17
C PRO A 175 6.27 -0.52 12.31
N ARG A 176 7.38 -1.25 12.19
CA ARG A 176 8.75 -0.72 12.31
C ARG A 176 9.52 -0.73 10.99
N LEU A 177 8.89 -1.08 9.87
CA LEU A 177 9.56 -1.24 8.59
C LEU A 177 8.64 -0.95 7.41
N THR A 178 9.05 -0.03 6.54
CA THR A 178 8.47 0.11 5.20
C THR A 178 9.46 -0.44 4.18
N ALA A 179 8.99 -1.33 3.29
CA ALA A 179 9.81 -1.85 2.21
C ALA A 179 9.03 -1.90 0.91
N GLY A 180 9.71 -1.65 -0.20
CA GLY A 180 9.13 -1.67 -1.53
C GLY A 180 9.89 -2.63 -2.43
N VAL A 181 9.16 -3.29 -3.32
CA VAL A 181 9.71 -4.13 -4.37
C VAL A 181 9.11 -3.69 -5.70
N TRP A 182 9.97 -3.52 -6.69
CA TRP A 182 9.61 -3.40 -8.10
C TRP A 182 10.26 -4.52 -8.88
N VAL A 183 9.51 -5.06 -9.85
CA VAL A 183 9.99 -6.03 -10.84
C VAL A 183 9.50 -5.57 -12.20
N GLY A 184 10.41 -5.47 -13.16
CA GLY A 184 10.12 -5.12 -14.54
C GLY A 184 11.35 -5.33 -15.42
N GLY A 185 11.15 -5.25 -16.73
CA GLY A 185 12.25 -5.21 -17.70
C GLY A 185 12.77 -3.79 -17.90
N GLU A 186 14.03 -3.66 -18.31
CA GLU A 186 14.59 -2.37 -18.78
C GLU A 186 13.79 -1.86 -19.98
N ASP A 187 13.44 -2.76 -20.91
CA ASP A 187 12.46 -2.50 -21.96
C ASP A 187 11.07 -2.93 -21.50
N ARG A 188 10.11 -1.98 -21.50
CA ARG A 188 8.71 -2.21 -21.13
C ARG A 188 7.98 -3.19 -22.04
N SER A 189 8.53 -3.52 -23.22
CA SER A 189 8.03 -4.61 -24.07
C SER A 189 8.26 -5.99 -23.46
N VAL A 190 9.19 -6.12 -22.49
CA VAL A 190 9.39 -7.34 -21.73
C VAL A 190 8.34 -7.38 -20.63
N HIS A 191 7.30 -8.19 -20.84
CA HIS A 191 6.21 -8.34 -19.90
C HIS A 191 5.67 -9.77 -19.93
N PHE A 192 4.86 -10.12 -18.92
CA PHE A 192 4.13 -11.38 -18.93
C PHE A 192 2.89 -11.28 -19.83
N ASP A 193 2.49 -12.38 -20.45
CA ASP A 193 1.33 -12.41 -21.35
C ASP A 193 -0.01 -12.35 -20.60
N LEU A 194 -0.05 -12.86 -19.36
CA LEU A 194 -1.27 -12.97 -18.57
C LEU A 194 -1.18 -12.22 -17.24
N LEU A 195 -2.27 -11.55 -16.86
CA LEU A 195 -2.41 -10.91 -15.55
C LEU A 195 -2.17 -11.87 -14.38
N GLY A 196 -2.56 -13.14 -14.53
CA GLY A 196 -2.32 -14.18 -13.54
C GLY A 196 -0.84 -14.48 -13.28
N MET A 197 0.06 -14.07 -14.18
CA MET A 197 1.51 -14.18 -14.01
C MET A 197 2.13 -12.82 -13.65
N GLY A 198 1.73 -11.76 -14.35
CA GLY A 198 2.36 -10.45 -14.27
C GLY A 198 1.70 -9.43 -13.33
N ALA A 199 0.76 -9.85 -12.48
CA ALA A 199 0.27 -8.98 -11.42
C ALA A 199 1.38 -8.71 -10.38
N GLY A 200 1.36 -7.53 -9.75
CA GLY A 200 2.29 -7.18 -8.66
C GLY A 200 2.25 -8.18 -7.50
N GLY A 201 1.08 -8.77 -7.24
CA GLY A 201 0.91 -9.88 -6.28
C GLY A 201 1.63 -11.18 -6.64
N ASN A 202 2.05 -11.34 -7.90
CA ASN A 202 2.79 -12.51 -8.41
C ASN A 202 4.25 -12.19 -8.73
N MET A 203 4.57 -10.95 -9.09
CA MET A 203 5.93 -10.52 -9.41
C MET A 203 6.68 -10.02 -8.17
N ALA A 204 6.17 -8.97 -7.52
CA ALA A 204 6.87 -8.25 -6.46
C ALA A 204 6.58 -8.80 -5.06
N LEU A 205 5.31 -9.16 -4.79
CA LEU A 205 4.87 -9.65 -3.49
C LEU A 205 5.66 -10.88 -2.99
N PRO A 206 6.02 -11.88 -3.82
CA PRO A 206 6.80 -13.01 -3.32
C PRO A 206 8.21 -12.63 -2.84
N ILE A 207 8.87 -11.68 -3.51
CA ILE A 207 10.18 -11.17 -3.09
C ILE A 207 10.04 -10.47 -1.73
N TYR A 208 9.00 -9.66 -1.54
CA TYR A 208 8.70 -9.05 -0.25
C TYR A 208 8.46 -10.11 0.84
N GLY A 209 7.67 -11.15 0.55
CA GLY A 209 7.38 -12.22 1.51
C GLY A 209 8.64 -12.95 1.97
N GLU A 210 9.52 -13.33 1.05
CA GLU A 210 10.80 -13.96 1.40
C GLU A 210 11.76 -13.00 2.13
N PHE A 211 11.80 -11.73 1.73
CA PHE A 211 12.56 -10.70 2.43
C PHE A 211 12.09 -10.55 3.88
N LEU A 212 10.78 -10.36 4.09
CA LEU A 212 10.20 -10.15 5.40
C LEU A 212 10.36 -11.38 6.31
N LYS A 213 10.28 -12.59 5.74
CA LYS A 213 10.58 -13.83 6.47
C LYS A 213 12.01 -13.83 7.03
N ARG A 214 12.98 -13.33 6.27
CA ARG A 214 14.37 -13.20 6.74
C ARG A 214 14.52 -12.08 7.78
N VAL A 215 13.80 -10.97 7.62
CA VAL A 215 13.77 -9.91 8.63
C VAL A 215 13.27 -10.44 9.97
N TYR A 216 12.14 -11.16 9.99
CA TYR A 216 11.61 -11.74 11.22
C TYR A 216 12.47 -12.85 11.82
N ALA A 217 13.28 -13.54 11.01
CA ALA A 217 14.23 -14.53 11.50
C ALA A 217 15.48 -13.89 12.15
N ASP A 218 15.79 -12.63 11.85
CA ASP A 218 16.94 -11.91 12.38
C ASP A 218 16.59 -11.09 13.63
N THR A 219 16.84 -11.69 14.79
CA THR A 219 16.57 -11.07 16.10
C THR A 219 17.39 -9.81 16.36
N THR A 220 18.48 -9.57 15.63
CA THR A 220 19.30 -8.37 15.79
C THR A 220 18.61 -7.11 15.28
N LEU A 221 17.66 -7.27 14.35
CA LEU A 221 16.88 -6.16 13.77
C LEU A 221 15.81 -5.64 14.73
N ARG A 222 15.39 -6.44 15.72
CA ARG A 222 14.32 -6.09 16.69
C ARG A 222 13.03 -5.65 15.99
N ILE A 223 12.68 -6.37 14.92
CA ILE A 223 11.43 -6.25 14.19
C ILE A 223 10.75 -7.62 14.30
N THR A 224 9.56 -7.66 14.86
CA THR A 224 8.87 -8.92 15.15
C THR A 224 7.43 -8.89 14.67
N GLN A 225 6.75 -10.03 14.72
CA GLN A 225 5.34 -10.11 14.32
C GLN A 225 4.40 -9.58 15.41
N GLU A 226 4.90 -9.44 16.64
CA GLU A 226 4.19 -8.86 17.79
C GLU A 226 4.23 -7.33 17.79
N ASP A 227 5.01 -6.69 16.91
CA ASP A 227 4.95 -5.25 16.73
C ASP A 227 3.55 -4.84 16.25
N GLU A 228 3.04 -3.72 16.75
CA GLU A 228 1.72 -3.15 16.40
C GLU A 228 1.87 -1.73 15.86
N PHE A 229 1.00 -1.35 14.92
CA PHE A 229 0.92 0.03 14.46
C PHE A 229 0.44 0.95 15.59
N ASN A 230 1.08 2.11 15.72
CA ASN A 230 0.67 3.12 16.71
C ASN A 230 -0.75 3.62 16.41
N LYS A 231 -1.70 3.25 17.28
CA LYS A 231 -3.08 3.72 17.23
C LYS A 231 -3.22 5.06 17.96
N PRO A 232 -3.81 6.10 17.32
CA PRO A 232 -4.08 7.37 18.00
C PRO A 232 -5.07 7.18 19.15
N ASN A 233 -4.91 7.99 20.19
CA ASN A 233 -5.88 8.04 21.29
C ASN A 233 -7.27 8.44 20.76
N ASP A 234 -8.32 7.83 21.32
CA ASP A 234 -9.71 8.11 20.94
C ASP A 234 -10.05 7.90 19.45
N PHE A 235 -9.21 7.17 18.69
CA PHE A 235 -9.50 6.83 17.30
C PHE A 235 -10.71 5.89 17.20
N PHE A 236 -11.82 6.42 16.69
CA PHE A 236 -13.02 5.66 16.35
C PHE A 236 -13.49 6.05 14.94
N VAL A 237 -13.44 5.09 14.03
CA VAL A 237 -14.10 5.16 12.73
C VAL A 237 -14.81 3.84 12.52
N ASP A 238 -16.13 3.90 12.33
CA ASP A 238 -16.90 2.74 11.92
C ASP A 238 -16.57 2.42 10.46
N LEU A 239 -15.85 1.32 10.25
CA LEU A 239 -15.47 0.81 8.92
C LEU A 239 -16.39 -0.30 8.44
N ASP A 240 -17.35 -0.68 9.27
CA ASP A 240 -18.37 -1.64 8.91
C ASP A 240 -19.50 -0.87 8.23
N CYS A 241 -19.83 -1.29 7.02
CA CYS A 241 -20.93 -0.70 6.27
C CYS A 241 -22.16 -1.56 6.54
N PRO A 242 -23.03 -1.24 7.52
CA PRO A 242 -24.16 -2.10 7.88
C PRO A 242 -25.12 -2.36 6.72
N ASP A 243 -25.26 -1.41 5.79
CA ASP A 243 -26.07 -1.54 4.56
C ASP A 243 -25.39 -2.38 3.46
N ILE A 244 -24.11 -2.70 3.62
CA ILE A 244 -23.32 -3.56 2.75
C ILE A 244 -22.78 -4.67 3.65
N ALA A 245 -23.68 -5.47 4.22
CA ALA A 245 -23.29 -6.59 5.06
C ALA A 245 -22.30 -7.48 4.30
N GLU A 246 -21.02 -7.34 4.64
CA GLU A 246 -19.94 -8.29 4.35
C GLU A 246 -20.30 -9.53 5.17
N ALA A 247 -21.28 -10.30 4.69
CA ALA A 247 -21.91 -11.35 5.47
C ALA A 247 -20.88 -12.45 5.79
N GLY A 248 -20.36 -12.41 7.01
CA GLY A 248 -19.96 -13.61 7.71
C GLY A 248 -21.15 -14.57 7.71
N SER A 249 -20.87 -15.83 7.39
CA SER A 249 -21.82 -16.94 7.28
C SER A 249 -23.00 -16.84 8.25
N GLY A 250 -24.16 -16.39 7.77
CA GLY A 250 -25.37 -16.34 8.57
C GLY A 250 -26.57 -15.86 7.76
N GLY A 251 -27.52 -16.76 7.55
CA GLY A 251 -28.94 -16.47 7.35
C GLY A 251 -29.33 -15.64 6.13
N PHE A 252 -29.94 -16.32 5.15
CA PHE A 252 -30.81 -15.68 4.16
C PHE A 252 -31.87 -14.82 4.86
N ASP A 253 -32.09 -13.59 4.37
CA ASP A 253 -33.43 -13.02 4.28
C ASP A 253 -33.53 -12.20 2.98
N GLU A 254 -34.64 -12.43 2.27
CA GLU A 254 -35.02 -11.80 1.00
C GLU A 254 -35.16 -10.28 1.17
N PHE A 255 -34.65 -9.50 0.21
CA PHE A 255 -35.34 -8.41 -0.53
C PHE A 255 -34.47 -7.92 -1.71
#